data_AF-A0A1Q2CGI4-F1
#
_entry.id   AF-A0A1Q2CGI4-F1
#
_cell.length_a   1.000
_cell.length_b   1.000
_cell.length_c   1.000
_cell.angle_alpha   90.00
_cell.angle_beta   90.00
_cell.angle_gamma   90.00
#
_symmetry.space_group_name_H-M   'P 1'
#
loop_
_entity.id
_entity.type
_entity.pdbx_description
1 polymer ?
#
loop_
_entity_poly.entity_id
_entity_poly.type
_entity_poly.pdbx_seq_one_letter_code
_entity_poly.pdbx_strand_id
1 'polypeptide(L)'
;MKLRSLIVSLASGALIATGLIVPPAHAVDPVVRVSCPAVAAVNKALGTTTLTHLTSRLDACSYASQPIAHSTDAQLIMVLDRGTPADTQRAIEDGWPNDYPYSFSPVPVPELGAGAFWWADASPMMAHWQVSPGLVGLLTGGLLTPQNLAATARLFRPMMEVYTVPGEHTVNGRRWRTTCEDYSQTERCRTEIWATVITVVGGRYLRTDGWAFNSLTYRWSDRTLWKTNPLGDTGSWTSTDGRQWKTECDNAASGRGACRSYRMTTVVGWTGSAYKQENKWVLNNQVLFT
;
A
#
# COMPACT_ATOMS: atom_id res chain seq x y z
N MET A 1 -36.93 -18.40 65.58
CA MET A 1 -35.46 -18.60 65.50
C MET A 1 -35.17 -19.78 64.58
N LYS A 2 -34.87 -19.49 63.30
CA LYS A 2 -33.98 -20.22 62.35
C LYS A 2 -34.27 -19.74 60.92
N LEU A 3 -33.39 -18.87 60.43
CA LEU A 3 -33.19 -18.52 59.03
C LEU A 3 -32.59 -19.72 58.27
N ARG A 4 -32.96 -19.87 56.99
CA ARG A 4 -32.11 -20.27 55.84
C ARG A 4 -33.01 -20.38 54.59
N SER A 5 -33.00 -19.35 53.76
CA SER A 5 -32.21 -19.25 52.51
C SER A 5 -32.85 -20.02 51.34
N LEU A 6 -33.66 -19.32 50.55
CA LEU A 6 -34.01 -19.72 49.19
C LEU A 6 -32.75 -19.65 48.31
N ILE A 7 -32.38 -20.78 47.73
CA ILE A 7 -31.44 -20.85 46.60
C ILE A 7 -32.29 -20.78 45.34
N VAL A 8 -32.16 -19.68 44.59
CA VAL A 8 -32.69 -19.54 43.23
C VAL A 8 -31.76 -20.33 42.31
N SER A 9 -32.28 -21.42 41.74
CA SER A 9 -31.65 -22.15 40.64
C SER A 9 -31.77 -21.33 39.35
N LEU A 10 -30.67 -20.67 38.94
CA LEU A 10 -30.52 -20.18 37.57
C LEU A 10 -29.86 -21.28 36.74
N ALA A 11 -30.63 -21.83 35.81
CA ALA A 11 -30.17 -22.79 34.81
C ALA A 11 -29.05 -22.16 33.97
N SER A 12 -27.87 -22.79 34.00
CA SER A 12 -26.78 -22.52 33.07
C SER A 12 -27.18 -23.06 31.68
N GLY A 13 -27.85 -22.21 30.90
CA GLY A 13 -27.97 -22.41 29.46
C GLY A 13 -26.61 -22.15 28.83
N ALA A 14 -25.85 -23.23 28.57
CA ALA A 14 -24.70 -23.19 27.70
C ALA A 14 -25.18 -22.81 26.29
N LEU A 15 -25.13 -21.52 25.95
CA LEU A 15 -25.05 -21.11 24.55
C LEU A 15 -23.72 -21.65 24.04
N ILE A 16 -23.80 -22.74 23.29
CA ILE A 16 -22.76 -23.16 22.37
C ILE A 16 -22.58 -21.98 21.43
N ALA A 17 -21.57 -21.15 21.71
CA ALA A 17 -21.04 -20.22 20.75
C ALA A 17 -20.53 -21.09 19.60
N THR A 18 -21.38 -21.28 18.58
CA THR A 18 -20.93 -21.62 17.25
C THR A 18 -19.99 -20.49 16.87
N GLY A 19 -18.70 -20.70 17.14
CA GLY A 19 -17.64 -19.89 16.59
C GLY A 19 -17.87 -19.93 15.09
N LEU A 20 -18.41 -18.84 14.56
CA LEU A 20 -18.28 -18.55 13.15
C LEU A 20 -16.78 -18.56 12.92
N ILE A 21 -16.29 -19.66 12.35
CA ILE A 21 -15.01 -19.69 11.68
C ILE A 21 -15.16 -18.62 10.62
N VAL A 22 -14.68 -17.41 10.92
CA VAL A 22 -14.50 -16.39 9.92
C VAL A 22 -13.55 -17.05 8.92
N PRO A 23 -14.00 -17.35 7.69
CA PRO A 23 -13.07 -17.86 6.70
C PRO A 23 -11.91 -16.87 6.62
N PRO A 24 -10.65 -17.33 6.48
CA PRO A 24 -9.53 -16.42 6.28
C PRO A 24 -9.95 -15.45 5.18
N ALA A 25 -9.77 -14.14 5.43
CA ALA A 25 -10.08 -13.07 4.49
C ALA A 25 -9.80 -13.58 3.09
N HIS A 26 -10.82 -13.68 2.23
CA HIS A 26 -10.59 -14.09 0.85
C HIS A 26 -9.45 -13.20 0.37
N ALA A 27 -8.29 -13.81 0.08
CA ALA A 27 -7.07 -13.07 -0.18
C ALA A 27 -7.30 -12.31 -1.47
N VAL A 28 -7.81 -11.09 -1.35
CA VAL A 28 -8.08 -10.25 -2.50
C VAL A 28 -6.78 -10.11 -3.23
N ASP A 29 -6.87 -10.43 -4.51
CA ASP A 29 -5.71 -10.53 -5.36
C ASP A 29 -4.82 -9.31 -5.18
N PRO A 30 -3.51 -9.52 -4.95
CA PRO A 30 -2.62 -8.41 -4.77
C PRO A 30 -2.64 -7.56 -6.03
N VAL A 31 -2.82 -6.26 -5.85
CA VAL A 31 -2.95 -5.36 -6.99
C VAL A 31 -1.57 -5.02 -7.50
N VAL A 32 -1.30 -5.47 -8.72
CA VAL A 32 0.00 -5.38 -9.41
C VAL A 32 0.24 -3.93 -9.84
N ARG A 33 0.58 -3.07 -8.88
CA ARG A 33 0.90 -1.66 -9.13
C ARG A 33 2.13 -1.16 -8.41
N VAL A 34 3.04 -0.55 -9.16
CA VAL A 34 4.33 -0.06 -8.66
C VAL A 34 4.38 1.46 -8.64
N SER A 35 4.95 2.02 -7.57
CA SER A 35 5.37 3.42 -7.56
C SER A 35 6.75 3.52 -8.20
N CYS A 36 6.84 4.21 -9.34
CA CYS A 36 8.11 4.44 -10.04
C CYS A 36 8.88 5.62 -9.42
N PRO A 37 10.08 5.38 -8.84
CA PRO A 37 10.93 6.46 -8.34
C PRO A 37 11.34 7.42 -9.45
N ALA A 38 11.58 8.67 -9.07
CA ALA A 38 12.16 9.66 -9.98
C ALA A 38 13.53 9.22 -10.48
N VAL A 39 13.86 9.56 -11.74
CA VAL A 39 15.15 9.25 -12.39
C VAL A 39 16.34 9.64 -11.52
N ALA A 40 16.30 10.81 -10.88
CA ALA A 40 17.36 11.29 -9.99
C ALA A 40 17.60 10.38 -8.77
N ALA A 41 16.54 9.80 -8.20
CA ALA A 41 16.66 8.87 -7.08
C ALA A 41 17.29 7.55 -7.51
N VAL A 42 16.90 7.03 -8.68
CA VAL A 42 17.48 5.81 -9.27
C VAL A 42 18.96 6.02 -9.61
N ASN A 43 19.29 7.12 -10.29
CA ASN A 43 20.67 7.51 -10.58
C ASN A 43 21.54 7.55 -9.31
N LYS A 44 21.02 8.17 -8.24
CA LYS A 44 21.71 8.23 -6.94
C LYS A 44 21.96 6.84 -6.35
N ALA A 45 20.99 5.92 -6.41
CA ALA A 45 21.14 4.57 -5.88
C ALA A 45 22.10 3.72 -6.70
N LEU A 46 22.11 3.90 -8.03
CA LEU A 46 23.02 3.21 -8.94
C LEU A 46 24.45 3.76 -8.90
N GLY A 47 24.65 4.99 -8.39
CA GLY A 47 25.93 5.69 -8.47
C GLY A 47 26.25 6.21 -9.86
N THR A 48 25.23 6.52 -10.67
CA THR A 48 25.36 7.01 -12.05
C THR A 48 24.56 8.30 -12.26
N THR A 49 24.73 8.94 -13.42
CA THR A 49 23.91 10.07 -13.89
C THR A 49 23.36 9.83 -15.28
N THR A 50 23.51 8.62 -15.82
CA THR A 50 23.25 8.30 -17.23
C THR A 50 21.77 8.22 -17.58
N LEU A 51 20.90 7.89 -16.62
CA LEU A 51 19.46 7.81 -16.88
C LEU A 51 18.87 9.21 -16.97
N THR A 52 18.05 9.43 -17.99
CA THR A 52 17.40 10.72 -18.27
C THR A 52 15.90 10.57 -18.52
N HIS A 53 15.42 9.35 -18.79
CA HIS A 53 14.03 9.07 -19.12
C HIS A 53 13.44 7.98 -18.21
N LEU A 54 12.16 8.13 -17.89
CA LEU A 54 11.33 7.14 -17.21
C LEU A 54 10.06 6.93 -18.05
N THR A 55 9.77 5.67 -18.37
CA THR A 55 8.45 5.24 -18.85
C THR A 55 7.83 4.35 -17.79
N SER A 56 6.57 4.59 -17.45
CA SER A 56 5.84 3.82 -16.45
C SER A 56 4.58 3.18 -17.03
N ARG A 57 4.29 1.98 -16.55
CA ARG A 57 3.00 1.30 -16.66
C ARG A 57 2.48 1.07 -15.24
N LEU A 58 1.30 0.47 -15.11
CA LEU A 58 0.75 0.13 -13.79
C LEU A 58 1.70 -0.80 -13.02
N ASP A 59 2.21 -1.82 -13.69
CA ASP A 59 3.00 -2.93 -13.15
C ASP A 59 4.51 -2.78 -13.34
N ALA A 60 4.97 -1.75 -14.05
CA ALA A 60 6.37 -1.66 -14.46
C ALA A 60 6.93 -0.24 -14.54
N CYS A 61 8.23 -0.12 -14.31
CA CYS A 61 9.02 1.09 -14.50
C CYS A 61 10.23 0.77 -15.39
N SER A 62 10.44 1.56 -16.43
CA SER A 62 11.57 1.41 -17.35
C SER A 62 12.37 2.70 -17.42
N TYR A 63 13.68 2.59 -17.28
CA TYR A 63 14.61 3.73 -17.26
C TYR A 63 15.66 3.60 -18.36
N ALA A 64 15.97 4.71 -19.02
CA ALA A 64 16.97 4.76 -20.08
C ALA A 64 17.69 6.11 -20.14
N SER A 65 18.83 6.13 -20.85
CA SER A 65 19.61 7.34 -21.14
C SER A 65 19.09 8.13 -22.34
N GLN A 66 18.13 7.58 -23.08
CA GLN A 66 17.45 8.16 -24.24
C GLN A 66 15.95 7.83 -24.15
N PRO A 67 15.07 8.50 -24.93
CA PRO A 67 13.67 8.13 -25.01
C PRO A 67 13.50 6.64 -25.37
N ILE A 68 12.62 5.95 -24.64
CA ILE A 68 12.38 4.51 -24.81
C ILE A 68 11.38 4.33 -25.97
N ALA A 69 11.84 3.82 -27.11
CA ALA A 69 10.95 3.41 -28.20
C ALA A 69 10.52 1.94 -28.03
N HIS A 70 11.44 1.11 -27.52
CA HIS A 70 11.25 -0.31 -27.26
C HIS A 70 11.75 -0.68 -25.86
N SER A 71 11.20 -1.73 -25.25
CA SER A 71 11.62 -2.20 -23.92
C SER A 71 13.11 -2.56 -23.83
N THR A 72 13.72 -2.95 -24.95
CA THR A 72 15.15 -3.23 -25.07
C THR A 72 16.03 -2.00 -24.91
N ASP A 73 15.48 -0.79 -25.08
CA ASP A 73 16.21 0.46 -24.89
C ASP A 73 16.37 0.79 -23.40
N ALA A 74 15.61 0.11 -22.53
CA ALA A 74 15.69 0.30 -21.09
C ALA A 74 16.98 -0.31 -20.53
N GLN A 75 17.72 0.52 -19.80
CA GLN A 75 18.95 0.12 -19.11
C GLN A 75 18.66 -0.45 -17.72
N LEU A 76 17.47 -0.15 -17.18
CA LEU A 76 16.93 -0.70 -15.94
C LEU A 76 15.42 -0.87 -16.08
N ILE A 77 14.91 -2.03 -15.68
CA ILE A 77 13.50 -2.37 -15.69
C ILE A 77 13.13 -2.95 -14.34
N MET A 78 12.04 -2.42 -13.76
CA MET A 78 11.33 -3.02 -12.64
C MET A 78 9.97 -3.51 -13.14
N VAL A 79 9.59 -4.74 -12.81
CA VAL A 79 8.27 -5.32 -13.09
C VAL A 79 7.73 -5.95 -11.81
N LEU A 80 6.43 -5.83 -11.58
CA LEU A 80 5.72 -6.59 -10.56
C LEU A 80 4.98 -7.77 -11.18
N ASP A 81 5.03 -8.90 -10.49
CA ASP A 81 4.20 -10.06 -10.78
C ASP A 81 3.59 -10.61 -9.49
N ARG A 82 2.62 -11.51 -9.63
CA ARG A 82 1.99 -12.20 -8.52
C ARG A 82 2.83 -13.40 -8.09
N GLY A 83 2.76 -13.69 -6.80
CA GLY A 83 3.40 -14.86 -6.19
C GLY A 83 4.47 -14.48 -5.17
N THR A 84 5.39 -15.41 -4.94
CA THR A 84 6.49 -15.25 -4.01
C THR A 84 7.83 -15.43 -4.72
N PRO A 85 8.95 -14.93 -4.15
CA PRO A 85 10.27 -15.21 -4.70
C PRO A 85 10.53 -16.71 -4.90
N ALA A 86 10.08 -17.56 -3.97
CA ALA A 86 10.24 -19.01 -4.09
C ALA A 86 9.43 -19.61 -5.26
N ASP A 87 8.23 -19.11 -5.53
CA ASP A 87 7.44 -19.52 -6.70
C ASP A 87 8.14 -19.13 -8.00
N THR A 88 8.67 -17.90 -8.06
CA THR A 88 9.42 -17.41 -9.22
C THR A 88 10.70 -18.20 -9.45
N GLN A 89 11.45 -18.51 -8.39
CA GLN A 89 12.66 -19.30 -8.48
C GLN A 89 12.36 -20.67 -9.10
N ARG A 90 11.36 -21.39 -8.56
CA ARG A 90 10.93 -22.69 -9.09
C ARG A 90 10.45 -22.60 -10.54
N ALA A 91 9.62 -21.60 -10.86
CA ALA A 91 9.10 -21.44 -12.22
C ALA A 91 10.22 -21.21 -13.25
N ILE A 92 11.29 -20.51 -12.86
CA ILE A 92 12.48 -20.34 -13.69
C ILE A 92 13.27 -21.65 -13.76
N GLU A 93 13.50 -22.34 -12.65
CA GLU A 93 14.21 -23.63 -12.67
C GLU A 93 13.47 -24.69 -13.51
N ASP A 94 12.14 -24.76 -13.44
CA ASP A 94 11.31 -25.71 -14.20
C ASP A 94 11.17 -25.35 -15.68
N GLY A 95 11.18 -24.05 -16.00
CA GLY A 95 10.96 -23.53 -17.35
C GLY A 95 12.17 -23.63 -18.28
N TRP A 96 13.35 -23.92 -17.73
CA TRP A 96 14.60 -23.92 -18.48
C TRP A 96 15.11 -25.35 -18.68
N PRO A 97 15.34 -25.78 -19.94
CA PRO A 97 15.89 -27.10 -20.22
C PRO A 97 17.26 -27.28 -19.55
N ASN A 98 17.52 -28.49 -19.03
CA ASN A 98 18.79 -28.88 -18.40
C ASN A 98 20.03 -28.70 -19.31
N ASP A 99 19.82 -28.41 -20.60
CA ASP A 99 20.87 -28.33 -21.63
C ASP A 99 21.40 -26.90 -21.84
N TYR A 100 20.87 -25.90 -21.13
CA TYR A 100 21.37 -24.52 -21.22
C TYR A 100 22.67 -24.33 -20.41
N PRO A 101 23.62 -23.49 -20.88
CA PRO A 101 24.88 -23.24 -20.19
C PRO A 101 24.76 -22.40 -18.90
N TYR A 102 23.54 -21.99 -18.51
CA TYR A 102 23.30 -21.23 -17.30
C TYR A 102 22.87 -22.18 -16.18
N SER A 103 23.62 -22.14 -15.09
CA SER A 103 23.34 -22.86 -13.85
C SER A 103 22.18 -22.25 -13.05
N PHE A 104 21.75 -21.03 -13.41
CA PHE A 104 20.83 -20.20 -12.63
C PHE A 104 21.15 -20.29 -11.15
N SER A 105 22.36 -19.89 -10.77
CA SER A 105 22.81 -20.04 -9.39
C SER A 105 22.21 -18.91 -8.54
N PRO A 106 21.21 -19.17 -7.67
CA PRO A 106 20.57 -18.11 -6.90
C PRO A 106 21.51 -17.62 -5.80
N VAL A 107 21.69 -16.31 -5.73
CA VAL A 107 22.47 -15.62 -4.70
C VAL A 107 21.51 -14.87 -3.79
N PRO A 108 21.42 -15.21 -2.49
CA PRO A 108 20.52 -14.53 -1.56
C PRO A 108 20.81 -13.03 -1.42
N VAL A 109 19.75 -12.23 -1.25
CA VAL A 109 19.81 -10.79 -1.00
C VAL A 109 19.05 -10.47 0.30
N PRO A 110 19.60 -10.83 1.48
CA PRO A 110 18.89 -10.73 2.76
C PRO A 110 18.41 -9.31 3.09
N GLU A 111 19.06 -8.29 2.52
CA GLU A 111 18.66 -6.89 2.62
C GLU A 111 17.24 -6.61 2.09
N LEU A 112 16.76 -7.43 1.16
CA LEU A 112 15.44 -7.29 0.54
C LEU A 112 14.38 -8.20 1.18
N GLY A 113 14.74 -8.94 2.23
CA GLY A 113 13.84 -9.80 2.97
C GLY A 113 14.04 -11.29 2.68
N ALA A 114 13.24 -12.10 3.36
CA ALA A 114 13.34 -13.55 3.27
C ALA A 114 13.03 -14.05 1.85
N GLY A 115 13.87 -14.97 1.35
CA GLY A 115 13.71 -15.55 0.02
C GLY A 115 14.06 -14.63 -1.14
N ALA A 116 14.52 -13.40 -0.90
CA ALA A 116 15.02 -12.55 -1.99
C ALA A 116 16.36 -13.08 -2.54
N PHE A 117 16.53 -13.03 -3.85
CA PHE A 117 17.72 -13.54 -4.53
C PHE A 117 17.99 -12.80 -5.86
N TRP A 118 19.16 -13.02 -6.43
CA TRP A 118 19.45 -12.71 -7.84
C TRP A 118 20.22 -13.87 -8.48
N TRP A 119 20.23 -13.96 -9.80
CA TRP A 119 20.91 -15.04 -10.52
C TRP A 119 22.37 -14.68 -10.84
N ALA A 120 23.34 -15.38 -10.23
CA ALA A 120 24.78 -15.08 -10.34
C ALA A 120 25.32 -15.02 -11.77
N ASP A 121 24.72 -15.83 -12.64
CA ASP A 121 25.12 -16.09 -14.02
C ASP A 121 24.20 -15.46 -15.06
N ALA A 122 23.20 -14.69 -14.62
CA ALA A 122 22.34 -13.93 -15.52
C ALA A 122 23.01 -12.63 -15.98
N SER A 123 22.95 -12.38 -17.29
CA SER A 123 23.29 -11.09 -17.90
C SER A 123 22.16 -10.65 -18.85
N PRO A 124 21.46 -9.53 -18.58
CA PRO A 124 21.66 -8.62 -17.45
C PRO A 124 21.31 -9.26 -16.10
N MET A 125 21.79 -8.66 -15.01
CA MET A 125 21.53 -9.12 -13.65
C MET A 125 20.02 -9.09 -13.37
N MET A 126 19.46 -10.16 -12.81
CA MET A 126 18.03 -10.30 -12.53
C MET A 126 17.82 -10.62 -11.06
N ALA A 127 17.16 -9.72 -10.34
CA ALA A 127 16.88 -9.85 -8.92
C ALA A 127 15.38 -9.95 -8.64
N HIS A 128 15.05 -10.83 -7.70
CA HIS A 128 13.69 -11.15 -7.29
C HIS A 128 13.53 -10.95 -5.78
N TRP A 129 12.49 -10.24 -5.36
CA TRP A 129 12.18 -10.08 -3.94
C TRP A 129 10.68 -9.84 -3.73
N GLN A 130 10.23 -10.08 -2.50
CA GLN A 130 8.85 -9.80 -2.13
C GLN A 130 8.64 -8.30 -1.95
N VAL A 131 7.80 -7.69 -2.78
CA VAL A 131 7.49 -6.25 -2.72
C VAL A 131 6.32 -5.99 -1.76
N SER A 132 5.36 -6.91 -1.71
CA SER A 132 4.28 -6.97 -0.73
C SER A 132 3.76 -8.42 -0.63
N PRO A 133 2.89 -8.75 0.35
CA PRO A 133 2.25 -10.06 0.39
C PRO A 133 1.60 -10.42 -0.95
N GLY A 134 2.06 -11.52 -1.57
CA GLY A 134 1.59 -11.99 -2.87
C GLY A 134 2.12 -11.24 -4.10
N LEU A 135 3.02 -10.26 -3.96
CA LEU A 135 3.72 -9.64 -5.09
C LEU A 135 5.23 -9.87 -5.02
N VAL A 136 5.78 -10.30 -6.15
CA VAL A 136 7.21 -10.39 -6.39
C VAL A 136 7.63 -9.28 -7.36
N GLY A 137 8.75 -8.64 -7.05
CA GLY A 137 9.41 -7.70 -7.94
C GLY A 137 10.50 -8.40 -8.74
N LEU A 138 10.59 -8.10 -10.03
CA LEU A 138 11.76 -8.37 -10.86
C LEU A 138 12.45 -7.04 -11.17
N LEU A 139 13.69 -6.88 -10.72
CA LEU A 139 14.57 -5.79 -11.13
C LEU A 139 15.68 -6.34 -12.01
N THR A 140 15.80 -5.81 -13.21
CA THR A 140 16.81 -6.22 -14.19
C THR A 140 17.43 -5.03 -14.90
N GLY A 141 18.71 -5.13 -15.27
CA GLY A 141 19.38 -4.08 -16.02
C GLY A 141 20.90 -4.20 -16.02
N GLY A 142 21.53 -3.69 -17.08
CA GLY A 142 22.99 -3.71 -17.25
C GLY A 142 23.74 -2.74 -16.35
N LEU A 143 23.04 -1.82 -15.66
CA LEU A 143 23.63 -0.88 -14.70
C LEU A 143 23.66 -1.43 -13.27
N LEU A 144 23.03 -2.57 -13.03
CA LEU A 144 22.99 -3.17 -11.70
C LEU A 144 24.29 -3.91 -11.40
N THR A 145 24.71 -3.83 -10.15
CA THR A 145 25.81 -4.59 -9.58
C THR A 145 25.38 -5.15 -8.23
N PRO A 146 26.06 -6.16 -7.69
CA PRO A 146 25.79 -6.66 -6.34
C PRO A 146 25.82 -5.54 -5.27
N GLN A 147 26.65 -4.51 -5.47
CA GLN A 147 26.81 -3.41 -4.51
C GLN A 147 25.64 -2.42 -4.52
N ASN A 148 25.02 -2.17 -5.68
CA ASN A 148 23.94 -1.19 -5.82
C ASN A 148 22.53 -1.81 -5.84
N LEU A 149 22.43 -3.14 -5.95
CA LEU A 149 21.17 -3.86 -6.11
C LEU A 149 20.15 -3.53 -5.01
N ALA A 150 20.50 -3.80 -3.75
CA ALA A 150 19.55 -3.68 -2.65
C ALA A 150 19.10 -2.23 -2.43
N ALA A 151 20.01 -1.27 -2.60
CA ALA A 151 19.69 0.16 -2.50
C ALA A 151 18.70 0.58 -3.60
N THR A 152 18.89 0.08 -4.82
CA THR A 152 18.04 0.39 -5.98
C THR A 152 16.67 -0.27 -5.86
N ALA A 153 16.62 -1.56 -5.53
CA ALA A 153 15.38 -2.32 -5.37
C ALA A 153 14.45 -1.72 -4.29
N ARG A 154 15.00 -1.25 -3.17
CA ARG A 154 14.23 -0.63 -2.07
C ARG A 154 13.54 0.69 -2.43
N LEU A 155 13.91 1.32 -3.56
CA LEU A 155 13.23 2.51 -4.04
C LEU A 155 11.83 2.17 -4.59
N PHE A 156 11.66 0.98 -5.17
CA PHE A 156 10.39 0.54 -5.73
C PHE A 156 9.48 0.03 -4.62
N ARG A 157 8.24 0.54 -4.61
CA ARG A 157 7.23 0.24 -3.59
C ARG A 157 5.89 -0.08 -4.23
N PRO A 158 5.01 -0.85 -3.56
CA PRO A 158 3.62 -0.92 -3.95
C PRO A 158 3.05 0.50 -4.09
N MET A 159 2.30 0.75 -5.16
CA MET A 159 1.65 2.03 -5.33
C MET A 159 0.68 2.26 -4.17
N MET A 160 0.79 3.41 -3.49
CA MET A 160 -0.02 3.74 -2.32
C MET A 160 0.16 2.78 -1.13
N GLU A 161 1.35 2.18 -0.95
CA GLU A 161 1.68 1.19 0.11
C GLU A 161 1.00 1.47 1.46
N VAL A 162 1.16 2.69 1.99
CA VAL A 162 0.58 3.11 3.27
C VAL A 162 -0.94 2.98 3.32
N TYR A 163 -1.64 3.09 2.19
CA TYR A 163 -3.09 3.08 2.09
C TYR A 163 -3.69 1.75 1.63
N THR A 164 -2.87 0.85 1.09
CA THR A 164 -3.37 -0.34 0.38
C THR A 164 -2.75 -1.65 0.84
N VAL A 165 -1.64 -1.60 1.60
CA VAL A 165 -0.95 -2.78 2.11
C VAL A 165 -1.19 -2.91 3.62
N PRO A 166 -1.81 -4.01 4.10
CA PRO A 166 -1.97 -4.26 5.52
C PRO A 166 -0.63 -4.28 6.27
N GLY A 167 -0.62 -3.81 7.52
CA GLY A 167 0.55 -3.82 8.39
C GLY A 167 0.94 -2.43 8.92
N GLU A 168 2.02 -2.39 9.69
CA GLU A 168 2.63 -1.16 10.16
C GLU A 168 3.76 -0.72 9.23
N HIS A 169 3.79 0.56 8.92
CA HIS A 169 4.73 1.16 7.97
C HIS A 169 5.40 2.38 8.59
N THR A 170 6.68 2.60 8.27
CA THR A 170 7.35 3.88 8.57
C THR A 170 7.69 4.58 7.26
N VAL A 171 6.98 5.67 6.97
CA VAL A 171 7.12 6.43 5.72
C VAL A 171 7.27 7.91 6.05
N ASN A 172 8.33 8.52 5.52
CA ASN A 172 8.70 9.93 5.77
C ASN A 172 8.81 10.27 7.26
N GLY A 173 9.38 9.36 8.06
CA GLY A 173 9.55 9.54 9.52
C GLY A 173 8.25 9.46 10.33
N ARG A 174 7.14 9.04 9.71
CA ARG A 174 5.85 8.87 10.38
C ARG A 174 5.48 7.39 10.43
N ARG A 175 4.86 6.98 11.53
CA ARG A 175 4.34 5.62 11.69
C ARG A 175 2.90 5.57 11.20
N TRP A 176 2.62 4.57 10.40
CA TRP A 176 1.33 4.30 9.80
C TRP A 176 0.91 2.87 10.10
N ARG A 177 -0.38 2.63 10.12
CA ARG A 177 -0.96 1.31 10.29
C ARG A 177 -2.15 1.15 9.36
N THR A 178 -2.18 0.06 8.62
CA THR A 178 -3.25 -0.23 7.68
C THR A 178 -3.83 -1.61 7.90
N THR A 179 -5.14 -1.69 7.83
CA THR A 179 -5.93 -2.92 7.93
C THR A 179 -6.93 -2.91 6.78
N CYS A 180 -7.14 -4.04 6.11
CA CYS A 180 -8.07 -4.14 4.99
C CYS A 180 -9.12 -5.20 5.28
N GLU A 181 -10.31 -4.97 4.75
CA GLU A 181 -11.47 -5.85 4.86
C GLU A 181 -12.19 -5.90 3.50
N ASP A 182 -12.86 -7.02 3.24
CA ASP A 182 -13.74 -7.15 2.07
C ASP A 182 -14.84 -6.09 2.12
N TYR A 183 -15.11 -5.47 0.98
CA TYR A 183 -16.11 -4.40 0.85
C TYR A 183 -16.85 -4.50 -0.47
N SER A 184 -17.96 -5.24 -0.47
CA SER A 184 -18.79 -5.45 -1.66
C SER A 184 -17.95 -6.05 -2.81
N GLN A 185 -17.82 -5.35 -3.94
CA GLN A 185 -17.04 -5.77 -5.12
C GLN A 185 -15.60 -5.20 -5.13
N THR A 186 -15.09 -4.75 -3.98
CA THR A 186 -13.71 -4.29 -3.78
C THR A 186 -13.26 -4.62 -2.35
N GLU A 187 -12.09 -4.14 -1.96
CA GLU A 187 -11.63 -4.07 -0.56
C GLU A 187 -11.63 -2.64 -0.06
N ARG A 188 -11.79 -2.51 1.26
CA ARG A 188 -11.61 -1.24 1.95
C ARG A 188 -10.49 -1.36 2.98
N CYS A 189 -9.50 -0.51 2.83
CA CYS A 189 -8.41 -0.37 3.79
C CYS A 189 -8.65 0.84 4.70
N ARG A 190 -8.55 0.63 6.01
CA ARG A 190 -8.46 1.69 7.01
C ARG A 190 -7.01 1.99 7.29
N THR A 191 -6.62 3.23 7.06
CA THR A 191 -5.28 3.73 7.39
C THR A 191 -5.34 4.65 8.60
N GLU A 192 -4.43 4.40 9.52
CA GLU A 192 -4.21 5.17 10.72
C GLU A 192 -2.78 5.68 10.75
N ILE A 193 -2.59 6.80 11.43
CA ILE A 193 -1.31 7.45 11.59
C ILE A 193 -1.05 7.70 13.07
N TRP A 194 0.18 7.45 13.51
CA TRP A 194 0.57 7.83 14.85
C TRP A 194 0.69 9.36 14.93
N ALA A 195 -0.17 10.00 15.71
CA ALA A 195 -0.23 11.45 15.81
C ALA A 195 -0.71 11.89 17.19
N THR A 196 -0.44 13.16 17.50
CA THR A 196 -1.14 13.88 18.55
C THR A 196 -2.52 14.29 18.04
N VAL A 197 -3.58 13.90 18.75
CA VAL A 197 -4.96 14.37 18.53
C VAL A 197 -5.38 15.26 19.68
N ILE A 198 -6.07 16.36 19.37
CA ILE A 198 -6.67 17.25 20.36
C ILE A 198 -8.19 17.10 20.26
N THR A 199 -8.82 16.70 21.36
CA THR A 199 -10.28 16.55 21.48
C THR A 199 -10.84 17.52 22.53
N VAL A 200 -12.12 17.85 22.44
CA VAL A 200 -12.81 18.65 23.45
C VAL A 200 -13.71 17.73 24.26
N VAL A 201 -13.40 17.55 25.55
CA VAL A 201 -14.15 16.70 26.47
C VAL A 201 -14.59 17.55 27.66
N GLY A 202 -15.90 17.68 27.87
CA GLY A 202 -16.44 18.52 28.96
C GLY A 202 -15.98 19.98 28.91
N GLY A 203 -15.83 20.54 27.69
CA GLY A 203 -15.36 21.91 27.48
C GLY A 203 -13.84 22.11 27.65
N ARG A 204 -13.07 21.05 27.90
CA ARG A 204 -11.61 21.09 28.04
C ARG A 204 -10.92 20.45 26.87
N TYR A 205 -9.78 21.00 26.48
CA TYR A 205 -8.92 20.41 25.45
C TYR A 205 -8.08 19.29 26.06
N LEU A 206 -8.24 18.08 25.52
CA LEU A 206 -7.45 16.90 25.87
C LEU A 206 -6.54 16.57 24.70
N ARG A 207 -5.23 16.50 24.97
CA ARG A 207 -4.21 16.07 24.02
C ARG A 207 -3.88 14.60 24.27
N THR A 208 -4.01 13.77 23.24
CA THR A 208 -3.69 12.34 23.30
C THR A 208 -2.80 11.95 22.13
N ASP A 209 -1.71 11.25 22.42
CA ASP A 209 -0.89 10.63 21.38
C ASP A 209 -1.36 9.21 21.14
N GLY A 210 -1.50 8.83 19.87
CA GLY A 210 -1.94 7.49 19.52
C GLY A 210 -2.21 7.32 18.04
N TRP A 211 -2.77 6.16 17.70
CA TRP A 211 -3.25 5.90 16.35
C TRP A 211 -4.52 6.72 16.08
N ALA A 212 -4.41 7.62 15.12
CA ALA A 212 -5.51 8.46 14.66
C ALA A 212 -5.93 8.02 13.26
N PHE A 213 -7.25 8.04 13.00
CA PHE A 213 -7.78 7.81 11.66
C PHE A 213 -7.17 8.80 10.67
N ASN A 214 -6.67 8.29 9.55
CA ASN A 214 -6.21 9.11 8.45
C ASN A 214 -7.19 9.07 7.27
N SER A 215 -7.48 7.88 6.76
CA SER A 215 -8.40 7.71 5.63
C SER A 215 -8.92 6.28 5.53
N LEU A 216 -10.02 6.12 4.79
CA LEU A 216 -10.43 4.86 4.19
C LEU A 216 -9.99 4.86 2.72
N THR A 217 -9.53 3.72 2.23
CA THR A 217 -9.14 3.54 0.83
C THR A 217 -9.89 2.37 0.25
N TYR A 218 -10.75 2.65 -0.71
CA TYR A 218 -11.38 1.63 -1.53
C TYR A 218 -10.39 1.24 -2.63
N ARG A 219 -9.93 -0.01 -2.58
CA ARG A 219 -8.88 -0.52 -3.48
C ARG A 219 -9.38 -0.59 -4.92
N TRP A 220 -8.43 -0.80 -5.81
CA TRP A 220 -8.61 -0.77 -7.26
C TRP A 220 -9.83 -1.56 -7.71
N SER A 221 -10.74 -0.87 -8.37
CA SER A 221 -11.99 -1.43 -8.86
C SER A 221 -12.44 -0.70 -10.13
N ASP A 222 -13.37 -1.28 -10.89
CA ASP A 222 -13.88 -0.64 -12.09
C ASP A 222 -14.62 0.66 -11.71
N ARG A 223 -14.32 1.75 -12.42
CA ARG A 223 -14.95 3.06 -12.20
C ARG A 223 -16.46 3.01 -12.33
N THR A 224 -16.99 2.13 -13.16
CA THR A 224 -18.44 1.95 -13.34
C THR A 224 -19.15 1.55 -12.06
N LEU A 225 -18.49 0.88 -11.12
CA LEU A 225 -19.03 0.57 -9.78
C LEU A 225 -19.33 1.81 -8.95
N TRP A 226 -18.71 2.95 -9.29
CA TRP A 226 -18.78 4.19 -8.53
C TRP A 226 -19.62 5.28 -9.20
N LYS A 227 -20.19 5.02 -10.38
CA LYS A 227 -20.88 6.03 -11.22
C LYS A 227 -22.01 6.79 -10.52
N THR A 228 -22.66 6.18 -9.53
CA THR A 228 -23.73 6.80 -8.73
C THR A 228 -23.27 7.16 -7.33
N ASN A 229 -22.00 6.96 -7.01
CA ASN A 229 -21.41 7.20 -5.71
C ASN A 229 -20.53 8.45 -5.77
N PRO A 230 -20.86 9.52 -5.02
CA PRO A 230 -20.12 10.78 -5.09
C PRO A 230 -18.66 10.68 -4.59
N LEU A 231 -18.24 9.55 -4.02
CA LEU A 231 -16.83 9.27 -3.71
C LEU A 231 -15.98 9.00 -4.96
N GLY A 232 -16.59 8.58 -6.07
CA GLY A 232 -15.90 8.23 -7.31
C GLY A 232 -15.97 9.29 -8.42
N ASP A 233 -16.62 10.44 -8.15
CA ASP A 233 -16.83 11.51 -9.12
C ASP A 233 -16.49 12.88 -8.52
N THR A 234 -15.83 13.73 -9.30
CA THR A 234 -15.50 15.11 -8.88
C THR A 234 -16.78 15.89 -8.59
N GLY A 235 -16.88 16.49 -7.40
CA GLY A 235 -18.07 17.21 -7.00
C GLY A 235 -18.08 17.62 -5.53
N SER A 236 -19.19 18.18 -5.07
CA SER A 236 -19.43 18.50 -3.66
C SER A 236 -20.89 18.22 -3.33
N TRP A 237 -21.12 17.70 -2.12
CA TRP A 237 -22.46 17.34 -1.67
C TRP A 237 -22.58 17.45 -0.16
N THR A 238 -23.81 17.43 0.31
CA THR A 238 -24.11 17.28 1.73
C THR A 238 -24.74 15.90 1.91
N SER A 239 -24.16 15.07 2.79
CA SER A 239 -24.74 13.76 3.10
C SER A 239 -26.03 13.92 3.91
N THR A 240 -26.83 12.86 3.98
CA THR A 240 -28.11 12.84 4.70
C THR A 240 -27.99 13.14 6.20
N ASP A 241 -26.80 12.95 6.77
CA ASP A 241 -26.44 13.31 8.14
C ASP A 241 -25.96 14.78 8.30
N GLY A 242 -26.08 15.60 7.25
CA GLY A 242 -25.73 17.02 7.24
C GLY A 242 -24.24 17.34 7.05
N ARG A 243 -23.37 16.33 6.89
CA ARG A 243 -21.93 16.58 6.67
C ARG A 243 -21.67 17.06 5.25
N GLN A 244 -20.82 18.07 5.12
CA GLN A 244 -20.38 18.57 3.82
C GLN A 244 -19.17 17.78 3.33
N TRP A 245 -19.18 17.46 2.04
CA TRP A 245 -18.19 16.65 1.35
C TRP A 245 -17.77 17.30 0.05
N LYS A 246 -16.54 16.99 -0.37
CA LYS A 246 -16.08 17.20 -1.74
C LYS A 246 -15.21 16.05 -2.19
N THR A 247 -15.25 15.73 -3.47
CA THR A 247 -14.39 14.75 -4.12
C THR A 247 -13.65 15.40 -5.28
N GLU A 248 -12.40 15.03 -5.46
CA GLU A 248 -11.60 15.40 -6.62
C GLU A 248 -10.93 14.17 -7.22
N CYS A 249 -10.97 14.03 -8.54
CA CYS A 249 -10.50 12.85 -9.26
C CYS A 249 -9.50 13.24 -10.35
N ASP A 250 -8.59 12.31 -10.66
CA ASP A 250 -7.69 12.37 -11.83
C ASP A 250 -6.86 13.66 -11.96
N ASN A 251 -6.48 14.26 -10.82
CA ASN A 251 -5.71 15.49 -10.78
C ASN A 251 -4.38 15.32 -10.04
N ALA A 252 -3.59 16.39 -9.92
CA ALA A 252 -2.28 16.31 -9.25
C ALA A 252 -2.38 15.89 -7.77
N ALA A 253 -3.50 16.20 -7.09
CA ALA A 253 -3.70 15.84 -5.70
C ALA A 253 -4.15 14.37 -5.55
N SER A 254 -5.09 13.89 -6.37
CA SER A 254 -5.60 12.52 -6.29
C SER A 254 -4.76 11.49 -7.03
N GLY A 255 -4.08 11.90 -8.10
CA GLY A 255 -3.43 11.02 -9.07
C GLY A 255 -4.41 10.55 -10.15
N ARG A 256 -3.88 10.20 -11.33
CA ARG A 256 -4.66 9.58 -12.41
C ARG A 256 -5.15 8.20 -11.99
N GLY A 257 -6.41 7.89 -12.28
CA GLY A 257 -7.04 6.64 -11.88
C GLY A 257 -7.39 6.60 -10.39
N ALA A 258 -7.63 7.75 -9.77
CA ALA A 258 -8.01 7.83 -8.37
C ALA A 258 -8.89 9.05 -8.06
N CYS A 259 -9.65 8.95 -6.98
CA CYS A 259 -10.39 10.04 -6.35
C CYS A 259 -9.98 10.20 -4.89
N ARG A 260 -9.98 11.45 -4.40
CA ARG A 260 -9.87 11.77 -2.98
C ARG A 260 -11.10 12.53 -2.53
N SER A 261 -11.73 12.05 -1.46
CA SER A 261 -12.88 12.70 -0.85
C SER A 261 -12.52 13.28 0.51
N TYR A 262 -12.95 14.51 0.70
CA TYR A 262 -12.71 15.31 1.89
C TYR A 262 -14.02 15.60 2.58
N ARG A 263 -13.98 15.64 3.90
CA ARG A 263 -15.09 16.06 4.75
C ARG A 263 -14.78 17.40 5.38
N MET A 264 -15.75 18.32 5.39
CA MET A 264 -15.64 19.54 6.18
C MET A 264 -15.79 19.18 7.65
N THR A 265 -14.78 19.52 8.46
CA THR A 265 -14.78 19.25 9.88
C THR A 265 -14.14 20.40 10.64
N THR A 266 -14.63 20.65 11.85
CA THR A 266 -13.92 21.49 12.81
C THR A 266 -12.72 20.71 13.34
N VAL A 267 -11.52 21.25 13.15
CA VAL A 267 -10.29 20.71 13.72
C VAL A 267 -9.79 21.64 14.82
N VAL A 268 -9.13 21.05 15.82
CA VAL A 268 -8.49 21.80 16.90
C VAL A 268 -6.97 21.70 16.73
N GLY A 269 -6.32 22.84 16.61
CA GLY A 269 -4.86 22.96 16.56
C GLY A 269 -4.31 23.69 17.77
N TRP A 270 -3.04 23.41 18.11
CA TRP A 270 -2.28 24.17 19.10
C TRP A 270 -1.34 25.15 18.39
N THR A 271 -1.38 26.44 18.74
CA THR A 271 -0.57 27.49 18.12
C THR A 271 0.74 27.79 18.86
N GLY A 272 1.10 27.00 19.87
CA GLY A 272 2.21 27.32 20.78
C GLY A 272 1.77 28.09 22.03
N SER A 273 0.68 28.86 21.93
CA SER A 273 0.14 29.67 23.03
C SER A 273 -1.36 29.45 23.31
N ALA A 274 -2.12 28.92 22.34
CA ALA A 274 -3.55 28.70 22.49
C ALA A 274 -4.05 27.53 21.63
N TYR A 275 -5.21 26.99 22.01
CA TYR A 275 -6.00 26.10 21.15
C TYR A 275 -6.87 26.93 20.23
N LYS A 276 -6.86 26.60 18.93
CA LYS A 276 -7.68 27.24 17.91
C LYS A 276 -8.54 26.21 17.22
N GLN A 277 -9.83 26.51 17.08
CA GLN A 277 -10.76 25.74 16.26
C GLN A 277 -10.88 26.37 14.88
N GLU A 278 -10.92 25.54 13.85
CA GLU A 278 -11.10 26.00 12.47
C GLU A 278 -11.82 24.92 11.66
N ASN A 279 -12.69 25.34 10.74
CA ASN A 279 -13.32 24.43 9.79
C ASN A 279 -12.38 24.19 8.62
N LYS A 280 -12.05 22.92 8.35
CA LYS A 280 -11.15 22.50 7.29
C LYS A 280 -11.70 21.30 6.53
N TRP A 281 -11.37 21.25 5.25
CA TRP A 281 -11.50 20.05 4.45
C TRP A 281 -10.39 19.07 4.83
N VAL A 282 -10.77 17.95 5.45
CA VAL A 282 -9.83 16.90 5.87
C VAL A 282 -10.07 15.67 5.01
N LEU A 283 -8.98 15.06 4.51
CA LEU A 283 -9.03 13.82 3.75
C LEU A 283 -9.77 12.76 4.57
N ASN A 284 -10.67 12.03 3.94
CA ASN A 284 -11.44 11.01 4.63
C ASN A 284 -11.49 9.71 3.83
N ASN A 285 -11.68 9.79 2.52
CA ASN A 285 -11.73 8.61 1.66
C ASN A 285 -10.84 8.77 0.43
N GLN A 286 -10.41 7.63 -0.12
CA GLN A 286 -9.77 7.52 -1.42
C GLN A 286 -10.42 6.37 -2.18
N VAL A 287 -10.66 6.53 -3.47
CA VAL A 287 -11.12 5.46 -4.37
C VAL A 287 -10.07 5.28 -5.45
N LEU A 288 -9.62 4.06 -5.67
CA LEU A 288 -8.63 3.72 -6.68
C LEU A 288 -9.31 2.96 -7.83
N PHE A 289 -8.95 3.26 -9.07
CA PHE A 289 -9.54 2.65 -10.25
C PHE A 289 -8.55 1.80 -11.03
N THR A 290 -9.01 0.65 -11.54
CA THR A 290 -8.27 -0.23 -12.45
C THR A 290 -8.02 0.39 -13.81
#